data_AF-A0A1I6QBH1-F1
#
_entry.id   AF-A0A1I6QBH1-F1
#
_cell.length_a   1.000
_cell.length_b   1.000
_cell.length_c   1.000
_cell.angle_alpha   90.00
_cell.angle_beta   90.00
_cell.angle_gamma   90.00
#
_symmetry.space_group_name_H-M   'P 1'
#
loop_
_entity.id
_entity.type
_entity.pdbx_description
1 polymer ?
#
loop_
_entity_poly.entity_id
_entity_poly.type
_entity_poly.pdbx_seq_one_letter_code
_entity_poly.pdbx_strand_id
1 'polypeptide(L)'
;MKFYIASTFTNKHIVHIVANKLKQAGWIHTYDWKKNEKATNRLELESIGQAEKQAVRDADVFLLLLNGGKGSHTEFGMALAWGKKIFVYKGNSPLDTTFYHLPEVRIVEDNLDGFIKQVLEGAGV
;
A
#
# COMPACT_ATOMS: atom_id res chain seq x y z
N MET A 1 3.38 7.30 -12.78
CA MET A 1 3.24 7.22 -11.31
C MET A 1 3.72 5.87 -10.84
N LYS A 2 4.58 5.82 -9.83
CA LYS A 2 5.04 4.60 -9.15
C LYS A 2 4.22 4.40 -7.88
N PHE A 3 3.76 3.18 -7.62
CA PHE A 3 2.96 2.89 -6.43
C PHE A 3 3.42 1.65 -5.69
N TYR A 4 3.18 1.64 -4.38
CA TYR A 4 3.33 0.49 -3.50
C TYR A 4 2.00 0.20 -2.80
N ILE A 5 1.63 -1.08 -2.68
CA ILE A 5 0.43 -1.51 -1.95
C ILE A 5 0.83 -2.33 -0.72
N ALA A 6 0.64 -1.76 0.46
CA ALA A 6 0.78 -2.46 1.73
C ALA A 6 -0.55 -3.11 2.13
N SER A 7 -0.54 -4.42 2.38
CA SER A 7 -1.69 -5.15 2.94
C SER A 7 -1.28 -6.52 3.49
N THR A 8 -2.25 -7.35 3.80
CA THR A 8 -2.07 -8.73 4.27
C THR A 8 -2.30 -9.75 3.16
N PHE A 9 -1.77 -10.96 3.34
CA PHE A 9 -2.00 -12.10 2.44
C PHE A 9 -3.49 -12.44 2.26
N THR A 10 -4.33 -12.19 3.28
CA THR A 10 -5.79 -12.39 3.19
C THR A 10 -6.45 -11.43 2.21
N ASN A 11 -5.82 -10.27 1.94
CA ASN A 11 -6.31 -9.27 1.00
C ASN A 11 -5.76 -9.45 -0.43
N LYS A 12 -5.10 -10.58 -0.75
CA LYS A 12 -4.47 -10.85 -2.05
C LYS A 12 -5.37 -10.54 -3.25
N HIS A 13 -6.66 -10.89 -3.17
CA HIS A 13 -7.65 -10.62 -4.22
C HIS A 13 -7.86 -9.10 -4.44
N ILE A 14 -8.07 -8.35 -3.35
CA ILE A 14 -8.26 -6.89 -3.41
C ILE A 14 -6.99 -6.21 -3.95
N VAL A 15 -5.81 -6.61 -3.46
CA VAL A 15 -4.52 -6.11 -3.95
C VAL A 15 -4.36 -6.39 -5.45
N HIS A 16 -4.79 -7.55 -5.94
CA HIS A 16 -4.74 -7.89 -7.37
C HIS A 16 -5.63 -6.96 -8.21
N ILE A 17 -6.87 -6.71 -7.78
CA ILE A 17 -7.80 -5.81 -8.47
C ILE A 17 -7.20 -4.39 -8.55
N VAL A 18 -6.82 -3.83 -7.40
CA VAL A 18 -6.26 -2.46 -7.32
C VAL A 18 -5.00 -2.35 -8.17
N ALA A 19 -4.04 -3.26 -8.00
CA ALA A 19 -2.80 -3.23 -8.76
C ALA A 19 -3.03 -3.31 -10.26
N ASN A 20 -3.98 -4.14 -10.72
CA ASN A 20 -4.28 -4.26 -12.15
C ASN A 20 -4.92 -2.99 -12.71
N LYS A 21 -5.85 -2.37 -11.98
CA LYS A 21 -6.48 -1.11 -12.42
C LYS A 21 -5.48 0.03 -12.50
N LEU A 22 -4.58 0.15 -11.52
CA LEU A 22 -3.51 1.15 -11.57
C LEU A 22 -2.51 0.88 -12.71
N LYS A 23 -2.11 -0.38 -12.93
CA LYS A 23 -1.26 -0.75 -14.07
C LYS A 23 -1.94 -0.48 -15.42
N GLN A 24 -3.25 -0.70 -15.55
CA GLN A 24 -4.03 -0.35 -16.74
C GLN A 24 -4.04 1.16 -17.01
N ALA A 25 -3.96 1.98 -15.96
CA ALA A 25 -3.76 3.42 -16.06
C ALA A 25 -2.30 3.84 -16.34
N GLY A 26 -1.40 2.90 -16.66
CA GLY A 26 0.00 3.17 -16.95
C GLY A 26 0.90 3.35 -15.73
N TRP A 27 0.42 3.03 -14.52
CA TRP A 27 1.23 3.14 -13.30
C TRP A 27 2.16 1.93 -13.12
N ILE A 28 3.28 2.15 -12.44
CA ILE A 28 4.31 1.13 -12.20
C ILE A 28 4.20 0.64 -10.76
N HIS A 29 3.98 -0.66 -10.57
CA HIS A 29 4.02 -1.28 -9.25
C HIS A 29 5.48 -1.47 -8.84
N THR A 30 5.95 -0.77 -7.80
CA THR A 30 7.37 -0.79 -7.42
C THR A 30 7.82 -2.16 -6.93
N TYR A 31 6.92 -2.90 -6.29
CA TYR A 31 7.18 -4.26 -5.84
C TYR A 31 5.89 -5.04 -5.61
N ASP A 32 5.83 -6.26 -6.15
CA ASP A 32 4.70 -7.16 -5.96
C ASP A 32 5.05 -8.24 -4.93
N TRP A 33 4.96 -7.90 -3.63
CA TRP A 33 5.28 -8.79 -2.51
C TRP A 33 4.48 -10.10 -2.52
N LYS A 34 3.34 -10.17 -3.23
CA LYS A 34 2.54 -11.40 -3.36
C LYS A 34 3.29 -12.52 -4.09
N LYS A 35 4.34 -12.17 -4.84
CA LYS A 35 5.22 -13.10 -5.55
C LYS A 35 6.25 -13.76 -4.62
N ASN A 36 6.42 -13.23 -3.41
CA ASN A 36 7.33 -13.82 -2.44
C ASN A 36 6.78 -15.14 -1.92
N GLU A 37 7.65 -16.13 -1.82
CA GLU A 37 7.41 -17.29 -0.99
C GLU A 37 7.51 -16.90 0.49
N LYS A 38 6.90 -17.71 1.36
CA LYS A 38 6.99 -17.47 2.80
C LYS A 38 8.44 -17.69 3.23
N ALA A 39 9.14 -16.62 3.59
CA ALA A 39 10.50 -16.70 4.09
C ALA A 39 10.59 -17.60 5.32
N THR A 40 11.61 -18.46 5.34
CA THR A 40 11.83 -19.45 6.40
C THR A 40 13.11 -19.20 7.20
N ASN A 41 14.00 -18.34 6.69
CA ASN A 41 15.27 -18.02 7.34
C ASN A 41 15.57 -16.51 7.39
N ARG A 42 16.56 -16.15 8.20
CA ARG A 42 16.96 -14.75 8.46
C ARG A 42 17.39 -14.01 7.19
N LEU A 43 18.13 -14.67 6.30
CA LEU A 43 18.68 -14.04 5.08
C LEU A 43 17.57 -13.71 4.08
N GLU A 44 16.58 -14.60 3.93
CA GLU A 44 15.38 -14.34 3.13
C GLU A 44 14.56 -13.18 3.70
N LEU A 45 14.33 -13.18 5.02
CA LEU A 45 13.63 -12.08 5.70
C LEU A 45 14.35 -10.74 5.51
N GLU A 46 15.68 -10.74 5.61
CA GLU A 46 16.50 -9.55 5.40
C GLU A 46 16.41 -9.05 3.95
N SER A 47 16.54 -9.94 2.96
CA SER A 47 16.43 -9.61 1.54
C SER A 47 15.05 -9.05 1.17
N ILE A 48 13.97 -9.71 1.63
CA ILE A 48 12.60 -9.24 1.41
C ILE A 48 12.40 -7.87 2.06
N GLY A 49 12.83 -7.71 3.32
CA GLY A 49 12.71 -6.43 4.02
C GLY A 49 13.49 -5.30 3.34
N GLN A 50 14.66 -5.58 2.76
CA GLN A 50 15.42 -4.60 1.96
C GLN A 50 14.66 -4.22 0.68
N ALA A 51 14.09 -5.21 -0.02
CA ALA A 51 13.32 -4.97 -1.24
C ALA A 51 12.04 -4.17 -0.97
N GLU A 52 11.26 -4.53 0.06
CA GLU A 52 10.04 -3.81 0.45
C GLU A 52 10.36 -2.37 0.89
N LYS A 53 11.39 -2.18 1.72
CA LYS A 53 11.85 -0.84 2.12
C LYS A 53 12.21 0.04 0.92
N GLN A 54 12.97 -0.51 -0.03
CA GLN A 54 13.37 0.22 -1.24
C GLN A 54 12.16 0.52 -2.12
N ALA A 55 11.22 -0.41 -2.25
CA ALA A 55 10.01 -0.25 -3.05
C ALA A 55 9.06 0.84 -2.50
N VAL A 56 8.94 0.95 -1.17
CA VAL A 56 8.22 2.05 -0.52
C VAL A 56 8.95 3.37 -0.78
N ARG A 57 10.29 3.37 -0.71
CA ARG A 57 11.10 4.58 -0.98
C ARG A 57 10.94 5.07 -2.42
N ASP A 58 10.88 4.16 -3.38
CA ASP A 58 10.79 4.49 -4.82
C ASP A 58 9.36 4.78 -5.30
N ALA A 59 8.35 4.54 -4.46
CA ALA A 59 6.97 4.85 -4.78
C ALA A 59 6.70 6.35 -4.66
N ASP A 60 5.84 6.86 -5.54
CA ASP A 60 5.25 8.20 -5.45
C ASP A 60 3.97 8.17 -4.60
N VAL A 61 3.20 7.08 -4.73
CA VAL A 61 1.93 6.82 -4.05
C VAL A 61 2.04 5.55 -3.19
N PHE A 62 1.65 5.66 -1.92
CA PHE A 62 1.53 4.53 -1.01
C PHE A 62 0.06 4.23 -0.72
N LEU A 63 -0.32 2.97 -0.90
CA LEU A 63 -1.68 2.49 -0.64
C LEU A 63 -1.65 1.53 0.54
N LEU A 64 -2.43 1.81 1.58
CA LEU A 64 -2.67 0.87 2.68
C LEU A 64 -4.08 0.28 2.53
N LEU A 65 -4.19 -1.04 2.37
CA LEU A 65 -5.49 -1.72 2.37
C LEU A 65 -5.69 -2.41 3.72
N LEU A 66 -6.61 -1.91 4.54
CA LEU A 66 -6.95 -2.51 5.81
C LEU A 66 -7.81 -3.78 5.60
N ASN A 67 -7.77 -4.82 6.44
CA ASN A 67 -6.97 -5.06 7.65
C ASN A 67 -5.49 -5.38 7.35
N GLY A 68 -4.60 -4.40 7.53
CA GLY A 68 -3.16 -4.51 7.30
C GLY A 68 -2.42 -5.26 8.40
N GLY A 69 -1.25 -5.83 8.10
CA GLY A 69 -0.42 -6.56 9.07
C GLY A 69 0.61 -5.67 9.74
N LYS A 70 1.43 -6.23 10.65
CA LYS A 70 2.54 -5.51 11.29
C LYS A 70 3.50 -4.88 10.25
N GLY A 71 3.90 -5.65 9.24
CA GLY A 71 4.74 -5.17 8.14
C GLY A 71 4.11 -3.97 7.41
N SER A 72 2.82 -4.06 7.06
CA SER A 72 2.08 -2.99 6.39
C SER A 72 2.09 -1.67 7.16
N HIS A 73 2.08 -1.73 8.50
CA HIS A 73 2.13 -0.54 9.35
C HIS A 73 3.55 0.03 9.49
N THR A 74 4.58 -0.83 9.50
CA THR A 74 5.97 -0.37 9.39
C THR A 74 6.18 0.36 8.07
N GLU A 75 5.65 -0.18 6.97
CA GLU A 75 5.70 0.44 5.64
C GLU A 75 4.92 1.76 5.59
N PHE A 76 3.75 1.81 6.24
CA PHE A 76 2.98 3.04 6.39
C PHE A 76 3.76 4.12 7.15
N GLY A 77 4.44 3.77 8.23
CA GLY A 77 5.35 4.69 8.95
C GLY A 77 6.49 5.21 8.05
N MET A 78 7.09 4.35 7.23
CA MET A 78 8.10 4.76 6.25
C MET A 78 7.53 5.71 5.19
N ALA A 79 6.32 5.42 4.69
CA ALA A 79 5.65 6.27 3.72
C ALA A 79 5.35 7.68 4.26
N LEU A 80 4.92 7.79 5.52
CA LEU A 80 4.76 9.05 6.23
C LEU A 80 6.10 9.80 6.33
N ALA A 81 7.14 9.12 6.84
CA ALA A 81 8.46 9.72 7.02
C ALA A 81 9.10 10.21 5.71
N TRP A 82 8.77 9.59 4.57
CA TRP A 82 9.25 10.00 3.25
C TRP A 82 8.26 10.87 2.47
N GLY A 83 7.19 11.36 3.10
CA GLY A 83 6.26 12.31 2.49
C GLY A 83 5.56 11.78 1.25
N LYS A 84 5.21 10.49 1.24
CA LYS A 84 4.49 9.87 0.11
C LYS A 84 3.05 10.39 0.03
N LYS A 85 2.45 10.32 -1.16
CA LYS A 85 0.98 10.48 -1.27
C LYS A 85 0.32 9.22 -0.72
N ILE A 86 -0.43 9.35 0.37
CA ILE A 86 -0.99 8.20 1.09
C ILE A 86 -2.50 8.11 0.88
N PHE A 87 -2.95 6.93 0.47
CA PHE A 87 -4.37 6.57 0.47
C PHE A 87 -4.59 5.31 1.28
N VAL A 88 -5.61 5.31 2.13
CA VAL A 88 -5.99 4.17 2.95
C VAL A 88 -7.38 3.70 2.55
N TYR A 89 -7.48 2.44 2.13
CA TYR A 89 -8.78 1.79 1.95
C TYR A 89 -9.23 1.19 3.28
N LYS A 90 -10.26 1.78 3.88
CA LYS A 90 -10.78 1.39 5.21
C LYS A 90 -11.47 0.02 5.16
N GLY A 91 -12.31 -0.20 4.14
CA GLY A 91 -13.27 -1.31 4.15
C GLY A 91 -14.13 -1.25 5.41
N ASN A 92 -14.22 -2.36 6.14
CA ASN A 92 -14.94 -2.45 7.43
C ASN A 92 -14.01 -2.32 8.65
N SER A 93 -12.77 -1.89 8.45
CA SER A 93 -11.76 -1.87 9.52
C SER A 93 -11.91 -0.60 10.38
N PRO A 94 -11.65 -0.68 11.69
CA PRO A 94 -11.66 0.49 12.55
C PRO A 94 -10.44 1.38 12.29
N LEU A 95 -10.53 2.65 12.71
CA LEU A 95 -9.48 3.66 12.52
C LEU A 95 -8.81 4.03 13.86
N ASP A 96 -8.42 3.02 14.61
CA ASP A 96 -8.01 3.16 16.03
C ASP A 96 -6.53 3.58 16.22
N THR A 97 -5.80 3.82 15.13
CA THR A 97 -4.42 4.32 15.16
C THR A 97 -4.39 5.83 14.98
N THR A 98 -3.66 6.53 15.85
CA THR A 98 -3.49 7.99 15.81
C THR A 98 -2.96 8.49 14.47
N PHE A 99 -2.03 7.76 13.84
CA PHE A 99 -1.41 8.12 12.57
C PHE A 99 -2.36 8.10 11.37
N TYR A 100 -3.54 7.46 11.45
CA TYR A 100 -4.54 7.51 10.37
C TYR A 100 -5.21 8.88 10.25
N HIS A 101 -5.13 9.69 11.29
CA HIS A 101 -5.81 10.99 11.39
C HIS A 101 -4.88 12.16 11.05
N LEU A 102 -3.68 11.89 10.55
CA LEU A 102 -2.78 12.91 10.04
C LEU A 102 -3.34 13.54 8.74
N PRO A 103 -3.17 14.86 8.52
CA PRO A 103 -3.79 15.56 7.40
C PRO A 103 -3.33 15.07 6.02
N GLU A 104 -2.12 14.52 5.92
CA GLU A 104 -1.58 13.93 4.69
C GLU A 104 -2.14 12.52 4.37
N VAL A 105 -2.86 11.90 5.30
CA VAL A 105 -3.43 10.56 5.13
C VAL A 105 -4.85 10.66 4.60
N ARG A 106 -5.06 10.25 3.35
CA ARG A 106 -6.40 10.21 2.76
C ARG A 106 -7.09 8.89 3.03
N ILE A 107 -7.98 8.87 4.03
CA ILE A 107 -8.88 7.75 4.25
C ILE A 107 -9.98 7.73 3.18
N VAL A 108 -10.22 6.57 2.60
CA VAL A 108 -11.33 6.34 1.67
C VAL A 108 -12.27 5.29 2.26
N GLU A 109 -13.50 5.72 2.52
CA GLU A 109 -14.58 4.89 3.08
C GLU A 109 -15.56 4.36 2.03
N ASP A 110 -15.33 4.69 0.76
CA ASP A 110 -16.12 4.18 -0.36
C ASP A 110 -15.82 2.70 -0.64
N ASN A 111 -16.57 2.10 -1.57
CA ASN A 111 -16.26 0.77 -2.10
C ASN A 111 -14.93 0.76 -2.89
N LEU A 112 -14.51 -0.43 -3.31
CA LEU A 112 -13.22 -0.62 -3.97
C LEU A 112 -13.06 0.20 -5.27
N ASP A 113 -14.12 0.35 -6.06
CA ASP A 113 -14.08 1.14 -7.29
C ASP A 113 -13.97 2.64 -6.97
N GLY A 114 -14.70 3.11 -5.96
CA GLY A 114 -14.58 4.47 -5.42
C GLY A 114 -13.17 4.76 -4.90
N PHE A 115 -12.55 3.81 -4.20
CA PHE A 115 -11.15 3.90 -3.79
C PHE A 115 -10.20 4.06 -4.97
N ILE A 116 -10.30 3.19 -5.97
CA ILE A 116 -9.44 3.25 -7.16
C ILE A 116 -9.60 4.57 -7.90
N LYS A 117 -10.85 5.04 -8.06
CA LYS A 117 -11.15 6.33 -8.68
C LYS A 117 -10.46 7.48 -7.93
N GLN A 118 -10.61 7.53 -6.61
CA GLN A 118 -10.00 8.57 -5.79
C GLN A 118 -8.47 8.55 -5.80
N VAL A 119 -7.86 7.36 -5.89
CA VAL A 119 -6.41 7.21 -6.05
C VAL A 119 -5.95 7.79 -7.39
N LEU A 120 -6.64 7.45 -8.49
CA LEU A 120 -6.29 7.92 -9.83
C LEU A 120 -6.44 9.45 -9.96
N GLU A 121 -7.56 10.01 -9.48
CA GLU A 121 -7.83 11.46 -9.51
C GLU A 121 -6.92 12.23 -8.54
N GLY A 122 -6.77 11.74 -7.31
CA GLY A 122 -6.02 12.42 -6.26
C GLY A 122 -4.50 12.37 -6.44
N ALA A 123 -4.00 11.48 -7.29
CA ALA A 123 -2.58 11.43 -7.62
C ALA A 123 -2.15 12.49 -8.65
N GLY A 124 -3.09 13.24 -9.23
CA GLY A 124 -2.84 14.29 -10.22
C GLY A 124 -2.67 13.75 -11.64
N VAL A 125 -3.48 12.76 -12.02
CA VAL A 125 -3.64 12.32 -13.41
C VAL A 125 -4.79 13.09 -14.05
#